data_AF-A0AAU8LRW2-F1
#
_entry.id   AF-A0AAU8LRW2-F1
#
_cell.length_a   1.000
_cell.length_b   1.000
_cell.length_c   1.000
_cell.angle_alpha   90.00
_cell.angle_beta   90.00
_cell.angle_gamma   90.00
#
_symmetry.space_group_name_H-M   'P 1'
#
loop_
_entity.id
_entity.type
_entity.pdbx_description
1 polymer ?
#
loop_
_entity_poly.entity_id
_entity_poly.type
_entity_poly.pdbx_seq_one_letter_code
_entity_poly.pdbx_strand_id
1 'polypeptide(L)'
;MEGENLWAAICLKQRNFFSRFYDTPLLHIGECNPSLAKACLDDFSVFEVLSNLKDPVLQKIDSYLVALHKKSHIERMQVSYTRAKLAPLPKEKIDPLVIVNPYTRGLKKLMLAFIESNIKRAEQLYQEAAEHLWHIRYYHVEALYFYAKFLQQYEADNFSEVYQRGLKLAKKHHYRFLQYRFEELANPTGKPYDARNYPLPDNQDFSEYIDFLIKQNMAIKSGKLKFVYR
;
A
#
# COMPACT_ATOMS: atom_id res chain seq x y z
N MET A 1 6.23 7.93 14.87
CA MET A 1 5.53 7.62 16.14
C MET A 1 4.76 6.31 16.01
N GLU A 2 4.74 5.45 17.03
CA GLU A 2 3.85 4.27 17.01
C GLU A 2 2.41 4.69 16.70
N GLY A 3 1.70 3.92 15.88
CA GLY A 3 0.35 4.29 15.44
C GLY A 3 0.21 5.63 14.67
N GLU A 4 1.26 6.19 14.07
CA GLU A 4 1.18 7.50 13.38
C GLU A 4 0.07 7.61 12.32
N ASN A 5 -0.16 6.55 11.54
CA ASN A 5 -1.25 6.52 10.55
C ASN A 5 -2.63 6.44 11.22
N LEU A 6 -2.74 5.73 12.35
CA LEU A 6 -3.98 5.70 13.14
C LEU A 6 -4.28 7.07 13.71
N TRP A 7 -3.29 7.72 14.33
CA TRP A 7 -3.45 9.07 14.86
C TRP A 7 -3.82 10.07 13.76
N ALA A 8 -3.14 10.02 12.61
CA ALA A 8 -3.47 10.86 11.47
C ALA A 8 -4.91 10.63 10.99
N ALA A 9 -5.34 9.38 10.86
CA ALA A 9 -6.72 9.05 10.49
C ALA A 9 -7.73 9.59 11.51
N ILE A 10 -7.46 9.46 12.81
CA ILE A 10 -8.31 10.03 13.88
C ILE A 10 -8.43 11.55 13.72
N CYS A 11 -7.31 12.26 13.49
CA CYS A 11 -7.34 13.71 13.31
C CYS A 11 -8.13 14.14 12.06
N LEU A 12 -8.00 13.40 10.96
CA LEU A 12 -8.78 13.66 9.73
C LEU A 12 -10.27 13.46 9.99
N LYS A 13 -10.64 12.35 10.65
CA LYS A 13 -12.01 12.05 11.07
C LYS A 13 -12.59 13.14 11.96
N GLN A 14 -11.91 13.53 13.04
CA GLN A 14 -12.40 14.53 13.99
C GLN A 14 -12.67 15.89 13.35
N ARG A 15 -11.95 16.22 12.27
CA ARG A 15 -12.10 17.47 11.53
C ARG A 15 -13.04 17.36 10.33
N ASN A 16 -13.58 16.18 10.04
CA ASN A 16 -14.25 15.87 8.77
C ASN A 16 -13.44 16.38 7.57
N PHE A 17 -12.13 16.14 7.58
CA PHE A 17 -11.26 16.58 6.50
C PHE A 17 -11.72 15.95 5.20
N PHE A 18 -11.81 16.75 4.14
CA PHE A 18 -12.26 16.25 2.85
C PHE A 18 -11.10 16.14 1.87
N SER A 19 -10.95 14.96 1.28
CA SER A 19 -10.01 14.68 0.20
C SER A 19 -10.73 14.13 -1.03
N ARG A 20 -10.26 14.54 -2.21
CA ARG A 20 -10.69 13.96 -3.50
C ARG A 20 -10.00 12.64 -3.81
N PHE A 21 -8.91 12.33 -3.10
CA PHE A 21 -8.15 11.11 -3.22
C PHE A 21 -8.44 10.18 -2.04
N TYR A 22 -8.03 8.92 -2.15
CA TYR A 22 -8.15 8.01 -1.02
C TYR A 22 -7.17 8.42 0.08
N ASP A 23 -7.65 8.61 1.30
CA ASP A 23 -6.79 9.05 2.40
C ASP A 23 -5.73 7.98 2.72
N THR A 24 -4.46 8.31 2.49
CA THR A 24 -3.33 7.41 2.74
C THR A 24 -3.30 6.86 4.18
N PRO A 25 -3.62 7.64 5.24
CA PRO A 25 -3.74 7.09 6.59
C PRO A 25 -4.78 5.97 6.72
N LEU A 26 -5.95 6.11 6.06
CA LEU A 26 -6.99 5.07 6.04
C LEU A 26 -6.50 3.80 5.35
N LEU A 27 -5.85 3.95 4.18
CA LEU A 27 -5.20 2.83 3.49
C LEU A 27 -4.19 2.13 4.40
N HIS A 28 -3.28 2.87 5.01
CA HIS A 28 -2.20 2.30 5.81
C HIS A 28 -2.69 1.57 7.07
N ILE A 29 -3.76 2.05 7.72
CA ILE A 29 -4.37 1.31 8.82
C ILE A 29 -5.23 0.15 8.33
N GLY A 30 -5.42 -0.05 7.02
CA GLY A 30 -6.19 -1.16 6.45
C GLY A 30 -7.69 -0.90 6.37
N GLU A 31 -8.16 0.34 6.40
CA GLU A 31 -9.52 0.68 5.96
C GLU A 31 -9.57 0.62 4.44
N CYS A 32 -9.74 -0.58 3.87
CA CYS A 32 -9.86 -0.80 2.43
C CYS A 32 -11.34 -0.86 2.03
N ASN A 33 -11.91 0.27 1.60
CA ASN A 33 -13.32 0.38 1.22
C ASN A 33 -13.47 0.56 -0.31
N PRO A 34 -14.08 -0.40 -1.03
CA PRO A 34 -14.20 -0.33 -2.48
C PRO A 34 -15.13 0.78 -2.96
N SER A 35 -16.17 1.13 -2.18
CA SER A 35 -17.10 2.22 -2.51
C SER A 35 -16.41 3.58 -2.45
N LEU A 36 -15.57 3.80 -1.44
CA LEU A 36 -14.74 5.00 -1.34
C LEU A 36 -13.70 5.05 -2.46
N ALA A 37 -13.00 3.96 -2.74
CA ALA A 37 -12.04 3.88 -3.84
C ALA A 37 -12.68 4.24 -5.20
N LYS A 38 -13.91 3.79 -5.46
CA LYS A 38 -14.68 4.15 -6.67
C LYS A 38 -15.17 5.61 -6.65
N ALA A 39 -15.42 6.17 -5.48
CA ALA A 39 -15.85 7.57 -5.33
C ALA A 39 -14.70 8.56 -5.54
N CYS A 40 -13.47 8.23 -5.12
CA CYS A 40 -12.28 9.08 -5.26
C CYS A 40 -11.80 9.27 -6.72
N LEU A 41 -10.92 10.25 -6.91
CA LEU A 41 -10.08 10.36 -8.11
C LEU A 41 -8.98 9.31 -8.08
N ASP A 42 -8.59 8.85 -9.26
CA ASP A 42 -7.55 7.84 -9.40
C ASP A 42 -6.18 8.40 -9.02
N ASP A 43 -5.55 7.71 -8.08
CA ASP A 43 -4.17 7.93 -7.64
C ASP A 43 -3.58 6.59 -7.21
N PHE A 44 -2.33 6.64 -6.78
CA PHE A 44 -1.65 5.51 -6.16
C PHE A 44 -2.48 4.87 -5.02
N SER A 45 -3.07 5.67 -4.12
CA SER A 45 -3.79 5.14 -2.95
C SER A 45 -5.03 4.33 -3.36
N VAL A 46 -5.79 4.81 -4.35
CA VAL A 46 -6.92 4.06 -4.94
C VAL A 46 -6.45 2.73 -5.52
N PHE A 47 -5.36 2.73 -6.29
CA PHE A 47 -4.86 1.49 -6.90
C PHE A 47 -4.36 0.48 -5.87
N GLU A 48 -3.73 0.94 -4.78
CA GLU A 48 -3.32 0.09 -3.66
C GLU A 48 -4.54 -0.56 -2.99
N VAL A 49 -5.59 0.22 -2.68
CA VAL A 49 -6.82 -0.32 -2.07
C VAL A 49 -7.46 -1.38 -2.97
N LEU A 50 -7.65 -1.08 -4.26
CA LEU A 50 -8.25 -2.02 -5.20
C LEU A 50 -7.40 -3.29 -5.36
N SER A 51 -6.07 -3.15 -5.42
CA SER A 51 -5.14 -4.28 -5.48
C SER A 51 -5.23 -5.16 -4.22
N ASN A 52 -5.34 -4.54 -3.04
CA ASN A 52 -5.47 -5.24 -1.76
C ASN A 52 -6.77 -6.04 -1.67
N LEU A 53 -7.84 -5.54 -2.28
CA LEU A 53 -9.15 -6.19 -2.37
C LEU A 53 -9.26 -7.21 -3.52
N LYS A 54 -8.18 -7.44 -4.28
CA LYS A 54 -8.15 -8.30 -5.48
C LYS A 54 -9.14 -7.86 -6.58
N ASP A 55 -9.49 -6.57 -6.63
CA ASP A 55 -10.28 -6.02 -7.72
C ASP A 55 -9.44 -5.93 -9.01
N PRO A 56 -10.03 -6.21 -10.19
CA PRO A 56 -9.31 -6.17 -11.47
C PRO A 56 -8.97 -4.72 -11.85
N VAL A 57 -7.74 -4.29 -11.54
CA VAL A 57 -7.29 -2.89 -11.69
C VAL A 57 -6.10 -2.71 -12.65
N LEU A 58 -5.52 -3.80 -13.16
CA LEU A 58 -4.28 -3.77 -13.94
C LEU A 58 -4.35 -2.88 -15.19
N GLN A 59 -5.39 -3.03 -16.03
CA GLN A 59 -5.56 -2.20 -17.23
C GLN A 59 -5.76 -0.72 -16.90
N LYS A 60 -6.40 -0.43 -15.76
CA LYS A 60 -6.63 0.93 -15.27
C LYS A 60 -5.31 1.57 -14.84
N ILE A 61 -4.47 0.82 -14.13
CA ILE A 61 -3.11 1.22 -13.76
C ILE A 61 -2.25 1.50 -15.00
N ASP A 62 -2.25 0.59 -15.98
CA ASP A 62 -1.46 0.77 -17.20
C ASP A 62 -1.90 2.03 -17.97
N SER A 63 -3.21 2.27 -18.09
CA SER A 63 -3.76 3.49 -18.71
C SER A 63 -3.36 4.75 -17.95
N TYR A 64 -3.38 4.69 -16.61
CA TYR A 64 -2.97 5.79 -15.75
C TYR A 64 -1.48 6.12 -15.92
N LEU A 65 -0.61 5.12 -15.92
CA LEU A 65 0.83 5.29 -16.12
C LEU A 65 1.19 5.94 -17.46
N VAL A 66 0.40 5.70 -18.51
CA VAL A 66 0.55 6.36 -19.82
C VAL A 66 0.14 7.83 -19.76
N ALA A 67 -0.97 8.13 -19.07
CA ALA A 67 -1.47 9.50 -18.92
C ALA A 67 -0.62 10.36 -17.98
N LEU A 68 0.09 9.75 -17.02
CA LEU A 68 0.93 10.47 -16.06
C LEU A 68 2.04 11.29 -16.73
N HIS A 69 2.16 12.54 -16.31
CA HIS A 69 3.23 13.42 -16.77
C HIS A 69 4.62 12.81 -16.51
N LYS A 70 5.53 12.96 -17.48
CA LYS A 70 6.87 12.32 -17.45
C LYS A 70 7.71 12.71 -16.22
N LYS A 71 7.48 13.92 -15.68
CA LYS A 71 8.19 14.43 -14.49
C LYS A 71 7.52 14.07 -13.16
N SER A 72 6.38 13.36 -13.16
CA SER A 72 5.71 12.89 -11.93
C SER A 72 6.45 11.67 -11.35
N HIS A 73 7.75 11.81 -11.04
CA HIS A 73 8.65 10.70 -10.74
C HIS A 73 8.21 9.85 -9.55
N ILE A 74 7.73 10.49 -8.47
CA ILE A 74 7.26 9.80 -7.26
C ILE A 74 6.03 8.96 -7.58
N GLU A 75 5.00 9.57 -8.16
CA GLU A 75 3.75 8.90 -8.50
C GLU A 75 3.95 7.79 -9.53
N ARG A 76 4.77 8.02 -10.56
CA ARG A 76 5.15 6.99 -11.52
C ARG A 76 5.85 5.80 -10.84
N MET A 77 6.74 6.04 -9.88
CA MET A 77 7.38 4.97 -9.11
C MET A 77 6.35 4.19 -8.29
N GLN A 78 5.49 4.88 -7.56
CA GLN A 78 4.47 4.28 -6.69
C GLN A 78 3.46 3.44 -7.46
N VAL A 79 2.93 3.98 -8.56
CA VAL A 79 1.96 3.27 -9.40
C VAL A 79 2.62 2.12 -10.16
N SER A 80 3.87 2.26 -10.61
CA SER A 80 4.62 1.14 -11.21
C SER A 80 4.89 0.04 -10.19
N TYR A 81 5.15 0.39 -8.92
CA TYR A 81 5.27 -0.58 -7.84
C TYR A 81 3.95 -1.31 -7.58
N THR A 82 2.82 -0.59 -7.52
CA THR A 82 1.48 -1.21 -7.39
C THR A 82 1.23 -2.20 -8.52
N ARG A 83 1.56 -1.80 -9.76
CA ARG A 83 1.50 -2.64 -10.96
C ARG A 83 2.37 -3.89 -10.80
N ALA A 84 3.62 -3.72 -10.39
CA ALA A 84 4.60 -4.80 -10.22
C ALA A 84 4.17 -5.86 -9.20
N LYS A 85 3.42 -5.48 -8.16
CA LYS A 85 2.83 -6.41 -7.18
C LYS A 85 1.77 -7.34 -7.80
N LEU A 86 1.02 -6.85 -8.78
CA LEU A 86 -0.02 -7.61 -9.48
C LEU A 86 0.57 -8.48 -10.60
N ALA A 87 1.47 -7.89 -11.37
CA ALA A 87 2.19 -8.53 -12.44
C ALA A 87 3.59 -7.93 -12.49
N PRO A 88 4.67 -8.72 -12.31
CA PRO A 88 6.03 -8.19 -12.33
C PRO A 88 6.32 -7.41 -13.62
N LEU A 89 7.02 -6.29 -13.47
CA LEU A 89 7.47 -5.47 -14.60
C LEU A 89 8.83 -5.98 -15.07
N PRO A 90 9.08 -6.05 -16.39
CA PRO A 90 10.39 -6.42 -16.89
C PRO A 90 11.39 -5.30 -16.59
N LYS A 91 12.68 -5.66 -16.52
CA LYS A 91 13.74 -4.77 -16.06
C LYS A 91 13.83 -3.47 -16.87
N GLU A 92 13.56 -3.53 -18.17
CA GLU A 92 13.59 -2.39 -19.09
C GLU A 92 12.52 -1.34 -18.78
N LYS A 93 11.46 -1.73 -18.05
CA LYS A 93 10.42 -0.81 -17.55
C LYS A 93 10.76 -0.24 -16.18
N ILE A 94 11.53 -0.97 -15.37
CA ILE A 94 11.92 -0.56 -14.02
C ILE A 94 13.12 0.38 -14.06
N ASP A 95 14.14 0.08 -14.86
CA ASP A 95 15.41 0.82 -14.92
C ASP A 95 15.24 2.32 -15.24
N PRO A 96 14.33 2.75 -16.15
CA PRO A 96 14.10 4.17 -16.42
C PRO A 96 13.40 4.95 -15.29
N LEU A 97 12.85 4.28 -14.26
CA LEU A 97 12.19 4.97 -13.15
C LEU A 97 13.21 5.77 -12.34
N VAL A 98 12.95 7.08 -12.22
CA VAL A 98 13.85 8.04 -11.58
C VAL A 98 13.74 7.92 -10.06
N ILE A 99 14.88 7.71 -9.41
CA ILE A 99 15.00 7.73 -7.96
C ILE A 99 15.14 9.19 -7.52
N VAL A 100 14.23 9.66 -6.67
CA VAL A 100 14.26 11.04 -6.14
C VAL A 100 14.56 11.11 -4.65
N ASN A 101 14.37 10.00 -3.92
CA ASN A 101 14.55 9.92 -2.46
C ASN A 101 14.71 8.45 -2.02
N PRO A 102 15.03 8.17 -0.74
CA PRO A 102 15.14 6.80 -0.23
C PRO A 102 13.87 5.96 -0.47
N TYR A 103 12.69 6.55 -0.33
CA TYR A 103 11.42 5.85 -0.56
C TYR A 103 11.32 5.28 -1.99
N THR A 104 11.51 6.12 -3.01
CA THR A 104 11.48 5.69 -4.42
C THR A 104 12.63 4.74 -4.76
N ARG A 105 13.79 4.87 -4.10
CA ARG A 105 14.89 3.90 -4.22
C ARG A 105 14.47 2.52 -3.71
N GLY A 106 13.84 2.46 -2.54
CA GLY A 106 13.37 1.23 -1.92
C GLY A 106 12.31 0.51 -2.75
N LEU A 107 11.31 1.25 -3.26
CA LEU A 107 10.29 0.69 -4.17
C LEU A 107 10.92 0.11 -5.43
N LYS A 108 11.88 0.81 -6.04
CA LYS A 108 12.60 0.31 -7.23
C LYS A 108 13.34 -0.99 -6.93
N LYS A 109 14.02 -1.08 -5.78
CA LYS A 109 14.71 -2.31 -5.36
C LYS A 109 13.74 -3.48 -5.14
N LEU A 110 12.56 -3.26 -4.54
CA LEU A 110 11.53 -4.30 -4.46
C LEU A 110 11.11 -4.80 -5.84
N MET A 111 10.84 -3.89 -6.78
CA MET A 111 10.47 -4.29 -8.14
C MET A 111 11.56 -5.11 -8.83
N LEU A 112 12.84 -4.75 -8.64
CA LEU A 112 13.97 -5.53 -9.14
C LEU A 112 14.07 -6.90 -8.44
N ALA A 113 13.83 -6.95 -7.12
CA ALA A 113 13.84 -8.21 -6.36
C ALA A 113 12.76 -9.18 -6.86
N PHE A 114 11.59 -8.68 -7.27
CA PHE A 114 10.50 -9.52 -7.80
C PHE A 114 10.85 -10.28 -9.09
N ILE A 115 11.84 -9.80 -9.85
CA ILE A 115 12.23 -10.39 -11.14
C ILE A 115 13.65 -10.97 -11.14
N GLU A 116 14.35 -10.91 -10.00
CA GLU A 116 15.72 -11.40 -9.90
C GLU A 116 15.73 -12.93 -9.78
N SER A 117 16.43 -13.60 -10.69
CA SER A 117 16.52 -15.06 -10.72
C SER A 117 17.62 -15.59 -9.81
N ASN A 118 18.65 -14.79 -9.52
CA ASN A 118 19.70 -15.17 -8.59
C ASN A 118 19.24 -14.96 -7.14
N ILE A 119 19.05 -16.05 -6.40
CA ILE A 119 18.53 -16.06 -5.02
C ILE A 119 19.32 -15.11 -4.10
N LYS A 120 20.66 -15.18 -4.12
CA LYS A 120 21.51 -14.33 -3.26
C LYS A 120 21.35 -12.84 -3.59
N ARG A 121 21.21 -12.52 -4.87
CA ARG A 121 21.00 -11.14 -5.32
C ARG A 121 19.58 -10.65 -5.01
N ALA A 122 18.57 -11.50 -5.15
CA ALA A 122 17.20 -11.17 -4.77
C ALA A 122 17.10 -10.88 -3.28
N GLU A 123 17.75 -11.70 -2.44
CA GLU A 123 17.85 -11.48 -1.00
C GLU A 123 18.49 -10.12 -0.67
N GLN A 124 19.63 -9.79 -1.28
CA GLN A 124 20.26 -8.47 -1.10
C GLN A 124 19.32 -7.32 -1.49
N LEU A 125 18.61 -7.44 -2.61
CA LEU A 125 17.67 -6.42 -3.06
C LEU A 125 16.51 -6.22 -2.07
N TYR A 126 16.00 -7.30 -1.47
CA TYR A 126 14.97 -7.22 -0.42
C TYR A 126 15.47 -6.52 0.85
N GLN A 127 16.67 -6.88 1.32
CA GLN A 127 17.29 -6.26 2.50
C GLN A 127 17.49 -4.76 2.29
N GLU A 128 18.15 -4.38 1.19
CA GLU A 128 18.39 -2.98 0.84
C GLU A 128 17.09 -2.20 0.62
N ALA A 129 16.05 -2.84 0.07
CA ALA A 129 14.74 -2.22 -0.07
C ALA A 129 14.12 -1.92 1.29
N ALA A 130 14.09 -2.90 2.20
CA ALA A 130 13.57 -2.72 3.55
C ALA A 130 14.33 -1.61 4.29
N GLU A 131 15.65 -1.56 4.17
CA GLU A 131 16.48 -0.48 4.71
C GLU A 131 16.06 0.88 4.15
N HIS A 132 15.99 1.07 2.83
CA HIS A 132 15.62 2.36 2.26
C HIS A 132 14.18 2.82 2.57
N LEU A 133 13.28 1.88 2.83
CA LEU A 133 11.88 2.15 3.14
C LEU A 133 11.62 2.46 4.61
N TRP A 134 12.62 2.38 5.50
CA TRP A 134 12.46 2.54 6.94
C TRP A 134 11.73 3.83 7.36
N HIS A 135 11.93 4.91 6.60
CA HIS A 135 11.30 6.21 6.83
C HIS A 135 9.79 6.22 6.60
N ILE A 136 9.28 5.35 5.73
CA ILE A 136 7.83 5.18 5.51
C ILE A 136 7.46 3.79 6.00
N ARG A 137 7.11 3.73 7.29
CA ARG A 137 6.99 2.49 8.05
C ARG A 137 6.03 1.46 7.44
N TYR A 138 4.95 1.90 6.82
CA TYR A 138 4.04 1.00 6.12
C TYR A 138 4.78 0.21 5.03
N TYR A 139 5.49 0.89 4.14
CA TYR A 139 6.25 0.25 3.07
C TYR A 139 7.50 -0.49 3.56
N HIS A 140 8.09 -0.10 4.69
CA HIS A 140 9.12 -0.91 5.35
C HIS A 140 8.55 -2.28 5.77
N VAL A 141 7.39 -2.30 6.41
CA VAL A 141 6.73 -3.54 6.84
C VAL A 141 6.26 -4.36 5.64
N GLU A 142 5.76 -3.71 4.59
CA GLU A 142 5.40 -4.39 3.34
C GLU A 142 6.64 -4.99 2.64
N ALA A 143 7.80 -4.33 2.68
CA ALA A 143 9.05 -4.88 2.17
C ALA A 143 9.46 -6.14 2.95
N LEU A 144 9.34 -6.13 4.28
CA LEU A 144 9.56 -7.31 5.11
C LEU A 144 8.58 -8.45 4.78
N TYR A 145 7.33 -8.12 4.45
CA TYR A 145 6.35 -9.12 4.01
C TYR A 145 6.79 -9.81 2.71
N PHE A 146 7.17 -9.04 1.69
CA PHE A 146 7.65 -9.61 0.44
C PHE A 146 8.95 -10.38 0.61
N TYR A 147 9.86 -9.90 1.47
CA TYR A 147 11.08 -10.61 1.79
C TYR A 147 10.80 -11.95 2.49
N ALA A 148 9.94 -11.96 3.51
CA ALA A 148 9.51 -13.20 4.17
C ALA A 148 8.85 -14.16 3.17
N LYS A 149 8.00 -13.67 2.26
CA LYS A 149 7.38 -14.49 1.22
C LYS A 149 8.43 -15.13 0.31
N PHE A 150 9.44 -14.36 -0.10
CA PHE A 150 10.56 -14.87 -0.88
C PHE A 150 11.33 -15.95 -0.10
N LEU A 151 11.72 -15.69 1.15
CA LEU A 151 12.47 -16.64 1.97
C LEU A 151 11.69 -17.95 2.21
N GLN A 152 10.37 -17.87 2.41
CA GLN A 152 9.51 -19.04 2.54
C GLN A 152 9.51 -19.91 1.28
N GLN A 153 9.43 -19.28 0.11
CA GLN A 153 9.41 -19.98 -1.18
C GLN A 153 10.72 -20.76 -1.43
N TYR A 154 11.84 -20.31 -0.89
CA TYR A 154 13.16 -20.94 -1.04
C TYR A 154 13.63 -21.67 0.22
N GLU A 155 12.75 -21.90 1.19
CA GLU A 155 13.04 -22.61 2.45
C GLU A 155 14.30 -22.09 3.18
N ALA A 156 14.50 -20.77 3.15
CA ALA A 156 15.69 -20.15 3.73
C ALA A 156 15.59 -20.02 5.27
N ASP A 157 16.70 -20.30 5.96
CA ASP A 157 16.77 -20.38 7.43
C ASP A 157 16.32 -19.10 8.17
N ASN A 158 16.52 -17.94 7.55
CA ASN A 158 16.17 -16.62 8.12
C ASN A 158 14.69 -16.24 7.94
N PHE A 159 13.86 -17.09 7.33
CA PHE A 159 12.43 -16.82 7.14
C PHE A 159 11.73 -16.45 8.46
N SER A 160 11.93 -17.25 9.51
CA SER A 160 11.24 -17.08 10.79
C SER A 160 11.55 -15.72 11.42
N GLU A 161 12.81 -15.28 11.37
CA GLU A 161 13.23 -13.99 11.91
C GLU A 161 12.56 -12.82 11.18
N VAL A 162 12.64 -12.81 9.85
CA VAL A 162 12.07 -11.74 9.01
C VAL A 162 10.55 -11.70 9.16
N TYR A 163 9.90 -12.86 9.17
CA TYR A 163 8.48 -13.01 9.40
C TYR A 163 8.04 -12.41 10.73
N GLN A 164 8.66 -12.83 11.84
CA GLN A 164 8.29 -12.39 13.19
C GLN A 164 8.52 -10.89 13.36
N ARG A 165 9.63 -10.37 12.81
CA ARG A 165 9.92 -8.92 12.82
C ARG A 165 8.83 -8.15 12.07
N GLY A 166 8.46 -8.59 10.87
CA GLY A 166 7.44 -7.95 10.05
C GLY A 166 6.06 -7.97 10.71
N LEU A 167 5.61 -9.13 11.19
CA LEU A 167 4.32 -9.28 11.87
C LEU A 167 4.25 -8.44 13.16
N LYS A 168 5.32 -8.43 13.96
CA LYS A 168 5.40 -7.60 15.16
C LYS A 168 5.25 -6.12 14.84
N LEU A 169 5.90 -5.63 13.79
CA LEU A 169 5.77 -4.24 13.35
C LEU A 169 4.38 -3.94 12.79
N ALA A 170 3.79 -4.85 12.02
CA ALA A 170 2.43 -4.71 11.49
C ALA A 170 1.39 -4.59 12.63
N LYS A 171 1.54 -5.40 13.69
CA LYS A 171 0.72 -5.33 14.91
C LYS A 171 0.94 -4.02 15.66
N LYS A 172 2.21 -3.68 15.93
CA LYS A 172 2.62 -2.46 16.62
C LYS A 172 2.06 -1.18 15.99
N HIS A 173 2.02 -1.11 14.66
CA HIS A 173 1.55 0.08 13.94
C HIS A 173 0.10 0.01 13.45
N HIS A 174 -0.64 -1.05 13.81
CA HIS A 174 -2.02 -1.28 13.39
C HIS A 174 -2.21 -1.33 11.86
N TYR A 175 -1.22 -1.87 11.13
CA TYR A 175 -1.32 -2.10 9.69
C TYR A 175 -2.11 -3.38 9.42
N ARG A 176 -3.43 -3.32 9.64
CA ARG A 176 -4.34 -4.48 9.67
C ARG A 176 -4.26 -5.35 8.42
N PHE A 177 -4.19 -4.74 7.24
CA PHE A 177 -4.02 -5.49 6.00
C PHE A 177 -2.70 -6.27 5.97
N LEU A 178 -1.58 -5.66 6.40
CA LEU A 178 -0.30 -6.37 6.45
C LEU A 178 -0.27 -7.47 7.51
N GLN A 179 -0.96 -7.30 8.65
CA GLN A 179 -1.15 -8.37 9.63
C GLN A 179 -1.83 -9.59 8.98
N TYR A 180 -2.94 -9.36 8.29
CA TYR A 180 -3.62 -10.38 7.49
C TYR A 180 -2.69 -11.04 6.47
N ARG A 181 -1.88 -10.27 5.75
CA ARG A 181 -0.93 -10.83 4.76
C ARG A 181 0.14 -11.72 5.38
N PHE A 182 0.67 -11.37 6.54
CA PHE A 182 1.61 -12.22 7.28
C PHE A 182 0.92 -13.47 7.83
N GLU A 183 -0.30 -13.36 8.34
CA GLU A 183 -1.04 -14.52 8.85
C GLU A 183 -1.36 -15.52 7.73
N GLU A 184 -1.84 -15.04 6.57
CA GLU A 184 -2.06 -15.86 5.38
C GLU A 184 -0.75 -16.46 4.81
N LEU A 185 0.40 -15.85 5.08
CA LEU A 185 1.69 -16.40 4.66
C LEU A 185 2.05 -17.63 5.49
N ALA A 186 1.77 -17.62 6.79
CA ALA A 186 2.06 -18.75 7.68
C ALA A 186 0.99 -19.84 7.60
N ASN A 187 -0.29 -19.46 7.56
CA ASN A 187 -1.44 -20.36 7.52
C ASN A 187 -2.44 -19.88 6.46
N PRO A 188 -2.28 -20.29 5.19
CA PRO A 188 -3.17 -19.86 4.11
C PRO A 188 -4.61 -20.33 4.35
N THR A 189 -5.52 -19.40 4.65
CA THR A 189 -6.95 -19.72 4.81
C THR A 189 -7.74 -19.46 3.52
N GLY A 190 -7.21 -18.62 2.63
CA GLY A 190 -7.86 -18.21 1.38
C GLY A 190 -9.06 -17.28 1.58
N LYS A 191 -9.41 -16.94 2.83
CA LYS A 191 -10.50 -16.03 3.14
C LYS A 191 -10.12 -14.60 2.72
N PRO A 192 -11.05 -13.80 2.18
CA PRO A 192 -10.77 -12.42 1.85
C PRO A 192 -10.46 -11.60 3.11
N TYR A 193 -9.67 -10.54 2.95
CA TYR A 193 -9.38 -9.59 4.01
C TYR A 193 -10.67 -8.92 4.51
N ASP A 194 -10.79 -8.82 5.83
CA ASP A 194 -11.85 -8.07 6.51
C ASP A 194 -11.25 -7.33 7.70
N ALA A 195 -11.36 -5.99 7.69
CA ALA A 195 -10.80 -5.13 8.72
C ALA A 195 -11.40 -5.39 10.12
N ARG A 196 -12.61 -5.96 10.20
CA ARG A 196 -13.28 -6.31 11.47
C ARG A 196 -12.58 -7.42 12.24
N ASN A 197 -11.80 -8.26 11.56
CA ASN A 197 -11.02 -9.31 12.20
C ASN A 197 -9.76 -8.78 12.91
N TYR A 198 -9.43 -7.50 12.71
CA TYR A 198 -8.25 -6.85 13.26
C TYR A 198 -8.69 -5.55 13.96
N PRO A 199 -9.27 -5.60 15.17
CA PRO A 199 -9.79 -4.41 15.81
C PRO A 199 -8.69 -3.37 16.09
N LEU A 200 -9.03 -2.10 15.92
CA LEU A 200 -8.17 -0.98 16.31
C LEU A 200 -8.28 -0.71 17.82
N PRO A 201 -7.26 -0.07 18.43
CA PRO A 201 -7.34 0.39 19.82
C PRO A 201 -8.60 1.22 20.09
N ASP A 202 -9.08 1.19 21.32
CA ASP A 202 -10.26 1.96 21.79
C ASP A 202 -11.52 1.78 20.93
N ASN A 203 -11.62 0.67 20.19
CA ASN A 203 -12.69 0.39 19.25
C ASN A 203 -12.90 1.53 18.23
N GLN A 204 -11.82 2.15 17.76
CA GLN A 204 -11.89 3.20 16.73
C GLN A 204 -12.60 2.67 15.48
N ASP A 205 -13.65 3.38 15.08
CA ASP A 205 -14.45 3.09 13.89
C ASP A 205 -14.42 4.28 12.91
N PHE A 206 -14.11 4.03 11.65
CA PHE A 206 -14.06 5.04 10.60
C PHE A 206 -15.26 5.04 9.66
N SER A 207 -16.27 4.19 9.90
CA SER A 207 -17.41 3.98 9.00
C SER A 207 -18.14 5.28 8.66
N GLU A 208 -18.51 6.09 9.66
CA GLU A 208 -19.20 7.38 9.42
C GLU A 208 -18.34 8.38 8.63
N TYR A 209 -17.03 8.41 8.88
CA TYR A 209 -16.11 9.28 8.17
C TYR A 209 -15.93 8.84 6.71
N ILE A 210 -15.83 7.52 6.48
CA ILE A 210 -15.78 6.94 5.14
C ILE A 210 -17.07 7.26 4.37
N ASP A 211 -18.23 7.12 5.00
CA ASP A 211 -19.53 7.48 4.39
C ASP A 211 -19.62 8.96 4.05
N PHE A 212 -19.09 9.83 4.93
CA PHE A 212 -18.95 11.26 4.64
C PHE A 212 -18.09 11.49 3.39
N LEU A 213 -16.91 10.87 3.30
CA LEU A 213 -16.01 11.02 2.15
C LEU A 213 -16.65 10.51 0.84
N ILE A 214 -17.37 9.38 0.90
CA ILE A 214 -18.10 8.82 -0.24
C ILE A 214 -19.13 9.84 -0.75
N LYS A 215 -19.98 10.36 0.15
CA LYS A 215 -21.04 11.33 -0.19
C LYS A 215 -20.45 12.58 -0.84
N GLN A 216 -19.40 13.15 -0.26
CA GLN A 216 -18.75 14.35 -0.80
C GLN A 216 -18.14 14.11 -2.18
N ASN A 217 -17.40 13.01 -2.36
CA ASN A 217 -16.78 12.69 -3.64
C ASN A 217 -17.82 12.42 -4.75
N MET A 218 -18.92 11.73 -4.44
CA MET A 218 -20.02 11.51 -5.38
C MET A 218 -20.75 12.82 -5.74
N ALA A 219 -20.94 13.71 -4.77
CA ALA A 219 -21.53 15.04 -5.02
C ALA A 219 -20.69 15.86 -5.99
N ILE A 220 -19.35 15.79 -5.88
CA ILE A 220 -18.44 16.46 -6.82
C ILE A 220 -18.48 15.80 -8.20
N LYS A 221 -18.41 14.47 -8.29
CA LYS A 221 -18.48 13.75 -9.58
C LYS A 221 -19.77 14.02 -10.34
N SER A 222 -20.88 14.19 -9.63
CA SER A 222 -22.19 14.53 -10.21
C SER A 222 -22.38 16.02 -10.50
N GLY A 223 -21.39 16.88 -10.23
CA GLY A 223 -21.47 18.32 -10.42
C GLY A 223 -22.37 19.05 -9.41
N LYS A 224 -22.93 18.34 -8.41
CA LYS A 224 -23.79 18.91 -7.36
C LYS A 224 -23.02 19.76 -6.35
N LEU A 225 -21.71 19.51 -6.21
CA LEU A 225 -20.83 20.27 -5.35
C LEU A 225 -19.66 20.81 -6.17
N LYS A 226 -19.46 22.13 -6.17
CA LYS A 226 -18.27 22.76 -6.75
C LYS A 226 -17.18 22.83 -5.69
N PHE A 227 -16.00 22.30 -6.00
CA PHE A 227 -14.86 22.41 -5.11
C PHE A 227 -14.36 23.85 -5.11
N VAL A 228 -14.51 24.54 -3.98
CA VAL A 228 -13.98 25.89 -3.78
C VAL A 228 -12.70 25.73 -2.97
N TYR A 229 -11.55 26.06 -3.56
CA TYR A 229 -10.32 26.23 -2.78
C TYR A 229 -10.56 27.35 -1.77
N ARG A 230 -10.50 27.03 -0.48
CA ARG A 230 -10.31 28.00 0.59
C ARG A 230 -8.92 27.82 1.16
#